data_AF-A0A2M7YM21-F1
#
_entry.id   AF-A0A2M7YM21-F1
#
_cell.length_a   1.000
_cell.length_b   1.000
_cell.length_c   1.000
_cell.angle_alpha   90.00
_cell.angle_beta   90.00
_cell.angle_gamma   90.00
#
_symmetry.space_group_name_H-M   'P 1'
#
loop_
_entity.id
_entity.type
_entity.pdbx_description
1 polymer ?
#
loop_
_entity_poly.entity_id
_entity_poly.type
_entity_poly.pdbx_seq_one_letter_code
_entity_poly.pdbx_strand_id
1 'polypeptide(L)'
;MVQPKIGGSYTEGILGQPRYINPVLAQTNDADRDIAQVVYSGLFKYDGYGNLIPDLVKRYTIEDEGLTYNISLKKDVFWHDGQPLNADDVIFTIKTIQDPEYKSPLKTNWQGVKIEKVDDYTVEFKLNNIYAPFLHNLTGGILPKHLWAGISAANFPLAEYNLKPVGSGPYKFRHLKNNKDGKVNSIELVRNEKFYLPYSKNNELQGPFIEKIT
;
A
#
# COMPACT_ATOMS: atom_id res chain seq x y z
N MET A 1 6.57 -34.03 4.97
CA MET A 1 5.70 -32.88 4.61
C MET A 1 6.50 -31.98 3.68
N VAL A 2 5.92 -31.59 2.54
CA VAL A 2 6.57 -30.67 1.60
C VAL A 2 6.34 -29.25 2.14
N GLN A 3 7.40 -28.54 2.50
CA GLN A 3 7.31 -27.13 2.90
C GLN A 3 7.74 -26.23 1.73
N PRO A 4 7.11 -25.06 1.53
CA PRO A 4 7.54 -24.10 0.54
C PRO A 4 8.97 -23.65 0.82
N LYS A 5 9.83 -23.65 -0.21
CA LYS A 5 11.21 -23.15 -0.13
C LYS A 5 11.27 -21.76 -0.76
N ILE A 6 11.97 -20.83 -0.11
CA ILE A 6 12.30 -19.53 -0.70
C ILE A 6 13.21 -19.75 -1.91
N GLY A 7 12.90 -19.10 -3.03
CA GLY A 7 13.72 -19.17 -4.22
C GLY A 7 12.94 -18.90 -5.51
N GLY A 8 13.69 -18.83 -6.60
CA GLY A 8 13.15 -18.74 -7.96
C GLY A 8 12.73 -17.33 -8.37
N SER A 9 12.40 -17.23 -9.66
CA SER A 9 11.92 -15.99 -10.29
C SER A 9 10.58 -16.22 -10.96
N TYR A 10 9.69 -15.25 -10.82
CA TYR A 10 8.46 -15.15 -11.58
C TYR A 10 8.61 -14.02 -12.62
N THR A 11 8.11 -14.24 -13.83
CA THR A 11 8.12 -13.22 -14.88
C THR A 11 6.72 -13.11 -15.47
N GLU A 12 6.20 -11.88 -15.48
CA GLU A 12 4.84 -11.59 -15.92
C GLU A 12 4.85 -10.56 -17.05
N GLY A 13 4.14 -10.87 -18.14
CA GLY A 13 3.89 -9.91 -19.20
C GLY A 13 2.68 -9.05 -18.84
N ILE A 14 2.91 -7.76 -18.59
CA ILE A 14 1.82 -6.81 -18.29
C ILE A 14 1.47 -6.03 -19.55
N LEU A 15 0.17 -5.90 -19.84
CA LEU A 15 -0.33 -5.04 -20.90
C LEU A 15 -0.41 -3.60 -20.41
N GLY A 16 0.29 -2.69 -21.08
CA GLY A 16 0.29 -1.26 -20.76
C GLY A 16 1.69 -0.72 -20.49
N GLN A 17 1.75 0.52 -20.01
CA GLN A 17 2.99 1.15 -19.57
C GLN A 17 2.77 1.62 -18.13
N PRO A 18 3.58 1.16 -17.17
CA PRO A 18 3.51 1.71 -15.83
C PRO A 18 3.93 3.18 -15.87
N ARG A 19 3.19 4.01 -15.14
CA ARG A 19 3.38 5.46 -15.02
C ARG A 19 3.41 5.87 -13.57
N TYR A 20 2.46 5.37 -12.77
CA TYR A 20 2.25 5.77 -11.39
C TYR A 20 2.11 4.55 -10.48
N ILE A 21 3.24 3.94 -10.10
CA ILE A 21 3.28 2.91 -9.05
C ILE A 21 3.13 3.60 -7.68
N ASN A 22 1.93 4.09 -7.46
CA ASN A 22 1.55 5.00 -6.39
C ASN A 22 0.07 4.72 -6.04
N PRO A 23 -0.24 4.23 -4.83
CA PRO A 23 -1.60 3.83 -4.45
C PRO A 23 -2.63 4.96 -4.54
N VAL A 24 -2.20 6.23 -4.48
CA VAL A 24 -3.09 7.40 -4.61
C VAL A 24 -3.52 7.66 -6.06
N LEU A 25 -2.74 7.21 -7.05
CA LEU A 25 -2.95 7.50 -8.48
C LEU A 25 -3.21 6.26 -9.34
N ALA A 26 -2.76 5.08 -8.92
CA ALA A 26 -2.65 3.87 -9.74
C ALA A 26 -3.98 3.33 -10.29
N GLN A 27 -5.13 3.72 -9.73
CA GLN A 27 -6.44 3.12 -10.06
C GLN A 27 -6.89 3.32 -11.51
N THR A 28 -6.27 4.24 -12.25
CA THR A 28 -6.62 4.50 -13.66
C THR A 28 -5.87 3.61 -14.66
N ASN A 29 -4.96 2.74 -14.20
CA ASN A 29 -4.12 1.91 -15.05
C ASN A 29 -3.87 0.55 -14.38
N ASP A 30 -4.26 -0.54 -15.02
CA ASP A 30 -4.13 -1.88 -14.46
C ASP A 30 -2.66 -2.23 -14.15
N ALA A 31 -1.74 -1.89 -15.05
CA ALA A 31 -0.31 -2.11 -14.84
C ALA A 31 0.24 -1.40 -13.60
N ASP A 32 -0.25 -0.20 -13.33
CA ASP A 32 0.14 0.56 -12.14
C ASP A 32 -0.43 -0.08 -10.86
N ARG A 33 -1.71 -0.47 -10.91
CA ARG A 33 -2.41 -1.06 -9.77
C ARG A 33 -1.79 -2.39 -9.35
N ASP A 34 -1.50 -3.26 -10.32
CA ASP A 34 -0.99 -4.60 -10.05
C ASP A 34 0.40 -4.54 -9.39
N ILE A 35 1.28 -3.66 -9.90
CA ILE A 35 2.60 -3.44 -9.29
C ILE A 35 2.46 -2.74 -7.93
N ALA A 36 1.58 -1.74 -7.80
CA ALA A 36 1.38 -1.04 -6.54
C ALA A 36 0.89 -1.98 -5.42
N GLN A 37 0.05 -2.98 -5.75
CA GLN A 37 -0.50 -3.92 -4.77
C GLN A 37 0.55 -4.84 -4.14
N VAL A 38 1.66 -5.13 -4.84
CA VAL A 38 2.75 -5.94 -4.28
C VAL A 38 3.85 -5.10 -3.61
N VAL A 39 3.90 -3.80 -3.93
CA VAL A 39 4.88 -2.85 -3.37
C VAL A 39 4.38 -2.18 -2.09
N TYR A 40 3.10 -1.82 -2.03
CA TYR A 40 2.50 -1.11 -0.90
C TYR A 40 1.53 -1.98 -0.14
N SER A 41 1.37 -1.70 1.15
CA SER A 41 0.39 -2.39 1.99
C SER A 41 -0.74 -1.44 2.40
N GLY A 42 -1.96 -1.98 2.47
CA GLY A 42 -3.10 -1.30 3.05
C GLY A 42 -3.27 -1.59 4.55
N LEU A 43 -4.19 -0.87 5.19
CA LEU A 43 -4.59 -1.19 6.57
C LEU A 43 -5.24 -2.58 6.63
N PHE A 44 -6.05 -2.89 5.62
CA PHE A 44 -6.66 -4.18 5.38
C PHE A 44 -6.19 -4.76 4.05
N LYS A 45 -6.49 -6.04 3.81
CA LYS A 45 -6.28 -6.71 2.52
C LYS A 45 -7.33 -7.79 2.31
N TYR A 46 -7.37 -8.33 1.11
CA TYR A 46 -8.11 -9.57 0.83
C TYR A 46 -7.20 -10.78 1.00
N ASP A 47 -7.69 -11.83 1.63
CA ASP A 47 -7.04 -13.14 1.63
C ASP A 47 -7.27 -13.89 0.29
N GLY A 48 -6.69 -15.08 0.15
CA GLY A 48 -6.84 -15.91 -1.05
C GLY A 48 -8.27 -16.40 -1.32
N TYR A 49 -9.20 -16.19 -0.39
CA TYR A 49 -10.63 -16.52 -0.52
C TYR A 49 -11.49 -15.26 -0.74
N GLY A 50 -10.87 -14.08 -0.84
CA GLY A 50 -11.57 -12.81 -1.01
C GLY A 50 -12.13 -12.22 0.29
N ASN A 51 -11.79 -12.77 1.46
CA ASN A 51 -12.22 -12.21 2.73
C ASN A 51 -11.39 -10.99 3.09
N LEU A 52 -12.03 -9.95 3.60
CA LEU A 52 -11.35 -8.77 4.13
C LEU A 52 -10.71 -9.09 5.48
N ILE A 53 -9.40 -8.95 5.59
CA ILE A 53 -8.62 -9.23 6.81
C ILE A 53 -7.66 -8.07 7.15
N PRO A 54 -7.31 -7.87 8.43
CA PRO A 54 -6.29 -6.91 8.84
C PRO A 54 -4.93 -7.18 8.18
N ASP A 55 -4.24 -6.13 7.72
CA ASP A 55 -2.84 -6.21 7.26
C ASP A 55 -1.89 -5.33 8.09
N LEU A 56 -1.85 -4.00 7.90
CA LEU A 56 -1.09 -3.11 8.80
C LEU A 56 -1.75 -2.97 10.19
N VAL A 57 -3.01 -3.38 10.30
CA VAL A 57 -3.82 -3.26 11.52
C VAL A 57 -3.48 -4.38 12.51
N LYS A 58 -3.23 -3.99 13.76
CA LYS A 58 -3.10 -4.90 14.91
C LYS A 58 -4.46 -5.23 15.51
N ARG A 59 -5.31 -4.23 15.65
CA ARG A 59 -6.69 -4.34 16.14
C ARG A 59 -7.47 -3.09 15.73
N TYR A 60 -8.79 -3.20 15.73
CA TYR A 60 -9.67 -2.06 15.51
C TYR A 60 -10.99 -2.23 16.25
N THR A 61 -11.67 -1.12 16.51
CA THR A 61 -13.06 -1.08 16.98
C THR A 61 -13.91 -0.28 16.01
N ILE A 62 -15.20 -0.61 15.99
CA ILE A 62 -16.23 0.13 15.27
C ILE A 62 -17.26 0.57 16.31
N GLU A 63 -17.46 1.87 16.41
CA GLU A 63 -18.28 2.55 17.41
C GLU A 63 -19.33 3.41 16.71
N ASP A 64 -20.24 4.00 17.50
CA ASP A 64 -21.27 4.93 17.02
C ASP A 64 -22.06 4.38 15.82
N GLU A 65 -22.51 3.14 15.92
CA GLU A 65 -23.30 2.45 14.88
C GLU A 65 -22.59 2.39 13.50
N GLY A 66 -21.26 2.39 13.48
CA GLY A 66 -20.48 2.33 12.25
C GLY A 66 -20.02 3.67 11.70
N LEU A 67 -20.09 4.72 12.52
CA LEU A 67 -19.60 6.06 12.18
C LEU A 67 -18.16 6.32 12.65
N THR A 68 -17.70 5.63 13.69
CA THR A 68 -16.36 5.83 14.26
C THR A 68 -15.54 4.54 14.17
N TYR A 69 -14.33 4.63 13.60
CA TYR A 69 -13.40 3.50 13.45
C TYR A 69 -12.06 3.84 14.11
N ASN A 70 -11.75 3.17 15.21
CA ASN A 70 -10.44 3.31 15.86
C ASN A 70 -9.52 2.21 15.37
N ILE A 71 -8.43 2.58 14.71
CA ILE A 71 -7.47 1.65 14.09
C ILE A 71 -6.13 1.73 14.81
N SER A 72 -5.73 0.64 15.48
CA SER A 72 -4.38 0.49 16.02
C SER A 72 -3.47 -0.26 15.03
N LEU A 73 -2.34 0.35 14.68
CA LEU A 73 -1.33 -0.17 13.77
C LEU A 73 -0.37 -1.16 14.46
N LYS A 74 0.24 -2.04 13.66
CA LYS A 74 1.42 -2.82 14.06
C LYS A 74 2.61 -1.88 14.26
N LYS A 75 3.43 -2.12 15.29
CA LYS A 75 4.57 -1.25 15.65
C LYS A 75 5.88 -1.61 14.94
N ASP A 76 6.03 -2.87 14.55
CA ASP A 76 7.25 -3.40 13.94
C ASP A 76 7.13 -3.52 12.41
N VAL A 77 6.55 -2.48 11.80
CA VAL A 77 6.41 -2.37 10.34
C VAL A 77 7.36 -1.31 9.82
N PHE A 78 8.09 -1.65 8.76
CA PHE A 78 9.09 -0.79 8.16
C PHE A 78 8.83 -0.64 6.67
N TRP A 79 9.12 0.56 6.16
CA TRP A 79 9.25 0.84 4.75
C TRP A 79 10.46 0.07 4.16
N HIS A 80 10.51 -0.08 2.84
CA HIS A 80 11.61 -0.79 2.16
C HIS A 80 12.98 -0.13 2.38
N ASP A 81 13.01 1.16 2.73
CA ASP A 81 14.22 1.92 3.09
C ASP A 81 14.59 1.82 4.58
N GLY A 82 13.80 1.11 5.39
CA GLY A 82 14.05 0.85 6.80
C GLY A 82 13.46 1.86 7.77
N GLN A 83 12.78 2.92 7.31
CA GLN A 83 12.06 3.83 8.19
C GLN A 83 10.81 3.14 8.78
N PRO A 84 10.40 3.45 10.03
CA PRO A 84 9.19 2.88 10.61
C PRO A 84 7.94 3.46 9.92
N LEU A 85 6.93 2.60 9.73
CA LEU A 85 5.59 3.02 9.30
C LEU A 85 4.74 3.35 10.52
N ASN A 86 4.05 4.51 10.50
CA ASN A 86 3.25 4.95 11.64
C ASN A 86 1.96 5.69 11.23
N ALA A 87 1.23 6.23 12.21
CA ALA A 87 -0.03 6.95 12.01
C ALA A 87 0.09 8.19 11.10
N ASP A 88 1.25 8.85 11.08
CA ASP A 88 1.48 10.03 10.23
C ASP A 88 1.46 9.66 8.75
N ASP A 89 1.93 8.47 8.38
CA ASP A 89 1.90 7.98 6.99
C ASP A 89 0.46 7.73 6.52
N VAL A 90 -0.36 7.14 7.39
CA VAL A 90 -1.78 6.88 7.12
C VAL A 90 -2.50 8.21 6.92
N ILE A 91 -2.34 9.15 7.86
CA ILE A 91 -2.97 10.48 7.79
C ILE A 91 -2.52 11.24 6.56
N PHE A 92 -1.22 11.22 6.26
CA PHE A 92 -0.69 11.83 5.05
C PHE A 92 -1.40 11.28 3.82
N THR A 93 -1.42 9.95 3.65
CA THR A 93 -2.01 9.29 2.49
C THR A 93 -3.47 9.66 2.30
N ILE A 94 -4.28 9.58 3.36
CA ILE A 94 -5.72 9.87 3.28
C ILE A 94 -5.97 11.34 2.97
N LYS A 95 -5.22 12.25 3.58
CA LYS A 95 -5.32 13.69 3.28
C LYS A 95 -4.92 13.99 1.84
N THR A 96 -3.89 13.34 1.30
CA THR A 96 -3.49 13.47 -0.11
C THR A 96 -4.59 12.98 -1.05
N ILE A 97 -5.28 11.88 -0.72
CA ILE A 97 -6.43 11.40 -1.51
C ILE A 97 -7.59 12.40 -1.52
N GLN A 98 -7.85 13.03 -0.37
CA GLN A 98 -8.96 13.98 -0.20
C GLN A 98 -8.70 15.34 -0.86
N ASP A 99 -7.44 15.73 -0.97
CA ASP A 99 -7.04 17.01 -1.54
C ASP A 99 -7.31 17.06 -3.07
N PRO A 100 -8.17 17.98 -3.55
CA PRO A 100 -8.49 18.10 -4.97
C PRO A 100 -7.28 18.41 -5.86
N GLU A 101 -6.22 19.04 -5.34
CA GLU A 101 -5.05 19.41 -6.13
C GLU A 101 -4.29 18.17 -6.63
N TYR A 102 -4.29 17.09 -5.84
CA TYR A 102 -3.61 15.83 -6.18
C TYR A 102 -4.40 14.95 -7.15
N LYS A 103 -5.67 15.29 -7.44
CA LYS A 103 -6.52 14.65 -8.46
C LYS A 103 -6.61 13.12 -8.31
N SER A 104 -6.61 12.62 -7.07
CA SER A 104 -6.73 11.18 -6.83
C SER A 104 -8.08 10.66 -7.34
N PRO A 105 -8.11 9.56 -8.13
CA PRO A 105 -9.35 8.90 -8.53
C PRO A 105 -10.13 8.32 -7.32
N LEU A 106 -9.47 8.16 -6.17
CA LEU A 106 -10.09 7.63 -4.95
C LEU A 106 -10.88 8.68 -4.16
N LYS A 107 -10.74 9.98 -4.49
CA LYS A 107 -11.27 11.10 -3.68
C LYS A 107 -12.74 10.92 -3.27
N THR A 108 -13.60 10.49 -4.19
CA THR A 108 -15.04 10.32 -3.94
C THR A 108 -15.32 9.31 -2.82
N ASN A 109 -14.51 8.26 -2.70
CA ASN A 109 -14.66 7.23 -1.66
C ASN A 109 -14.29 7.73 -0.26
N TRP A 110 -13.61 8.88 -0.18
CA TRP A 110 -13.13 9.49 1.06
C TRP A 110 -13.85 10.81 1.40
N GLN A 111 -14.89 11.16 0.64
CA GLN A 111 -15.67 12.38 0.87
C GLN A 111 -16.43 12.28 2.20
N GLY A 112 -16.29 13.29 3.04
CA GLY A 112 -16.97 13.34 4.36
C GLY A 112 -16.37 12.40 5.41
N VAL A 113 -15.21 11.80 5.15
CA VAL A 113 -14.41 11.06 6.13
C VAL A 113 -13.44 12.03 6.80
N LYS A 114 -13.41 12.08 8.13
CA LYS A 114 -12.36 12.75 8.89
C LYS A 114 -11.39 11.70 9.42
N ILE A 115 -10.10 12.05 9.47
CA ILE A 115 -9.06 11.22 10.06
C ILE A 115 -8.24 12.04 11.06
N GLU A 116 -8.05 11.50 12.26
CA GLU A 116 -7.34 12.15 13.37
C GLU A 116 -6.25 11.22 13.93
N LYS A 117 -5.14 11.82 14.37
CA LYS A 117 -4.06 11.10 15.08
C LYS A 117 -4.46 11.00 16.54
N VAL A 118 -4.63 9.79 17.05
CA VAL A 118 -4.82 9.56 18.49
C VAL A 118 -3.46 9.41 19.17
N ASP A 119 -2.57 8.60 18.59
CA ASP A 119 -1.17 8.46 18.97
C ASP A 119 -0.31 8.03 17.76
N ASP A 120 0.98 7.75 17.97
CA ASP A 120 1.91 7.37 16.88
C ASP A 120 1.49 6.10 16.11
N TYR A 121 0.68 5.24 16.70
CA TYR A 121 0.22 3.97 16.10
C TYR A 121 -1.30 3.81 16.19
N THR A 122 -2.05 4.88 16.44
CA THR A 122 -3.51 4.84 16.47
C THR A 122 -4.08 6.02 15.68
N VAL A 123 -4.95 5.69 14.72
CA VAL A 123 -5.74 6.68 13.98
C VAL A 123 -7.22 6.43 14.20
N GLU A 124 -7.99 7.51 14.24
CA GLU A 124 -9.44 7.46 14.32
C GLU A 124 -10.03 7.99 13.01
N PHE A 125 -10.96 7.24 12.44
CA PHE A 125 -11.79 7.71 11.33
C PHE A 125 -13.18 8.02 11.81
N LYS A 126 -13.72 9.18 11.41
CA LYS A 126 -15.11 9.57 11.65
C LYS A 126 -15.81 9.82 10.33
N LEU A 127 -16.92 9.13 10.11
CA LEU A 127 -17.73 9.24 8.90
C LEU A 127 -18.93 10.15 9.18
N ASN A 128 -19.31 10.96 8.20
CA ASN A 128 -20.54 11.76 8.29
C ASN A 128 -21.82 10.92 8.13
N ASN A 129 -21.74 9.79 7.43
CA ASN A 129 -22.87 8.88 7.18
C ASN A 129 -22.38 7.44 7.28
N ILE A 130 -23.26 6.53 7.68
CA ILE A 130 -22.96 5.10 7.70
C ILE A 130 -22.62 4.65 6.28
N TYR A 131 -21.46 4.02 6.12
CA TYR A 131 -20.96 3.53 4.85
C TYR A 131 -20.45 2.11 5.04
N ALA A 132 -21.31 1.13 4.78
CA ALA A 132 -21.03 -0.29 5.00
C ALA A 132 -19.70 -0.77 4.38
N PRO A 133 -19.29 -0.34 3.17
CA PRO A 133 -18.03 -0.80 2.60
C PRO A 133 -16.81 0.04 3.00
N PHE A 134 -16.87 0.87 4.07
CA PHE A 134 -15.75 1.73 4.47
C PHE A 134 -14.43 0.97 4.67
N LEU A 135 -14.46 -0.19 5.33
CA LEU A 135 -13.25 -0.99 5.55
C LEU A 135 -12.59 -1.45 4.24
N HIS A 136 -13.34 -1.56 3.14
CA HIS A 136 -12.79 -1.91 1.83
C HIS A 136 -11.93 -0.79 1.25
N ASN A 137 -12.26 0.49 1.53
CA ASN A 137 -11.40 1.62 1.15
C ASN A 137 -10.03 1.56 1.83
N LEU A 138 -9.98 0.95 3.03
CA LEU A 138 -8.77 0.80 3.82
C LEU A 138 -7.82 -0.29 3.27
N THR A 139 -8.17 -0.93 2.15
CA THR A 139 -7.28 -1.83 1.41
C THR A 139 -6.29 -1.10 0.48
N GLY A 140 -6.54 0.19 0.22
CA GLY A 140 -5.60 1.04 -0.52
C GLY A 140 -4.26 1.16 0.19
N GLY A 141 -3.17 1.11 -0.59
CA GLY A 141 -1.82 1.18 -0.06
C GLY A 141 -1.51 2.53 0.63
N ILE A 142 -0.68 2.49 1.66
CA ILE A 142 -0.18 3.67 2.38
C ILE A 142 1.10 4.19 1.72
N LEU A 143 1.23 5.52 1.60
CA LEU A 143 2.43 6.19 1.11
C LEU A 143 3.39 6.56 2.25
N PRO A 144 4.72 6.45 2.04
CA PRO A 144 5.71 6.94 3.00
C PRO A 144 5.74 8.48 3.04
N LYS A 145 5.22 9.07 4.13
CA LYS A 145 5.14 10.52 4.29
C LYS A 145 6.51 11.19 4.11
N HIS A 146 7.56 10.57 4.62
CA HIS A 146 8.93 11.13 4.59
C HIS A 146 9.49 11.32 3.17
N LEU A 147 8.97 10.60 2.17
CA LEU A 147 9.37 10.77 0.76
C LEU A 147 8.45 11.72 -0.01
N TRP A 148 7.15 11.68 0.31
CA TRP A 148 6.11 12.31 -0.51
C TRP A 148 5.66 13.68 0.00
N ALA A 149 5.78 13.98 1.30
CA ALA A 149 5.21 15.20 1.89
C ALA A 149 5.86 16.50 1.39
N GLY A 150 7.08 16.44 0.84
CA GLY A 150 7.76 17.59 0.24
C GLY A 150 7.41 17.85 -1.22
N ILE A 151 6.58 17.00 -1.85
CA ILE A 151 6.26 17.08 -3.27
C ILE A 151 4.91 17.76 -3.46
N SER A 152 4.91 18.87 -4.19
CA SER A 152 3.67 19.58 -4.50
C SER A 152 2.75 18.74 -5.40
N ALA A 153 1.44 19.01 -5.33
CA ALA A 153 0.45 18.33 -6.16
C ALA A 153 0.77 18.39 -7.67
N ALA A 154 1.30 19.52 -8.15
CA ALA A 154 1.73 19.67 -9.55
C ALA A 154 2.89 18.74 -9.95
N ASN A 155 3.81 18.48 -9.01
CA ASN A 155 4.98 17.63 -9.23
C ASN A 155 4.74 16.17 -8.81
N PHE A 156 3.63 15.87 -8.14
CA PHE A 156 3.31 14.54 -7.62
C PHE A 156 3.31 13.45 -8.70
N PRO A 157 2.74 13.65 -9.91
CA PRO A 157 2.81 12.68 -11.00
C PRO A 157 4.21 12.56 -11.63
N LEU A 158 5.09 13.54 -11.41
CA LEU A 158 6.43 13.60 -12.00
C LEU A 158 7.52 13.05 -11.07
N ALA A 159 7.17 12.76 -9.81
CA ALA A 159 8.07 12.24 -8.81
C ALA A 159 8.70 10.91 -9.26
N GLU A 160 10.01 10.74 -9.05
CA GLU A 160 10.70 9.51 -9.45
C GLU A 160 10.18 8.26 -8.72
N TYR A 161 9.62 8.45 -7.53
CA TYR A 161 9.02 7.39 -6.72
C TYR A 161 7.82 6.71 -7.40
N ASN A 162 7.22 7.33 -8.42
CA ASN A 162 6.18 6.70 -9.24
C ASN A 162 6.72 5.53 -10.09
N LEU A 163 8.03 5.47 -10.35
CA LEU A 163 8.67 4.39 -11.11
C LEU A 163 9.78 3.68 -10.31
N LYS A 164 10.21 4.27 -9.20
CA LYS A 164 11.16 3.69 -8.23
C LYS A 164 10.51 3.68 -6.83
N PRO A 165 9.43 2.92 -6.64
CA PRO A 165 8.60 3.05 -5.45
C PRO A 165 9.30 2.47 -4.20
N VAL A 166 9.02 3.10 -3.07
CA VAL A 166 9.35 2.61 -1.73
C VAL A 166 8.04 2.39 -1.01
N GLY A 167 7.75 1.14 -0.66
CA GLY A 167 6.52 0.76 0.02
C GLY A 167 6.79 -0.07 1.27
N SER A 168 5.75 -0.68 1.80
CA SER A 168 5.80 -1.58 2.97
C SER A 168 5.48 -3.03 2.60
N GLY A 169 5.21 -3.29 1.33
CA GLY A 169 4.70 -4.56 0.83
C GLY A 169 5.73 -5.68 0.74
N PRO A 170 5.28 -6.86 0.28
CA PRO A 170 6.08 -8.07 0.17
C PRO A 170 7.26 -7.99 -0.81
N TYR A 171 7.21 -7.08 -1.79
CA TYR A 171 8.28 -6.90 -2.77
C TYR A 171 8.73 -5.45 -2.86
N LYS A 172 10.04 -5.25 -2.93
CA LYS A 172 10.71 -3.94 -3.05
C LYS A 172 11.24 -3.74 -4.46
N PHE A 173 11.19 -2.50 -4.92
CA PHE A 173 11.82 -2.11 -6.18
C PHE A 173 13.32 -2.43 -6.16
N ARG A 174 13.82 -3.07 -7.23
CA ARG A 174 15.25 -3.30 -7.43
C ARG A 174 15.79 -2.52 -8.63
N HIS A 175 15.13 -2.65 -9.78
CA HIS A 175 15.66 -2.11 -11.01
C HIS A 175 14.56 -1.83 -12.04
N LEU A 176 14.80 -0.84 -12.90
CA LEU A 176 13.94 -0.51 -14.03
C LEU A 176 14.79 -0.43 -15.29
N LYS A 177 14.38 -1.13 -16.33
CA LYS A 177 15.02 -1.10 -17.64
C LYS A 177 14.11 -0.43 -18.64
N ASN A 178 14.65 0.54 -19.36
CA ASN A 178 13.97 1.18 -20.47
C ASN A 178 14.41 0.56 -21.81
N ASN A 179 13.53 0.65 -22.81
CA ASN A 179 13.87 0.40 -24.19
C ASN A 179 14.57 1.63 -24.82
N LYS A 180 14.94 1.53 -26.10
CA LYS A 180 15.65 2.59 -26.83
C LYS A 180 14.84 3.90 -26.95
N ASP A 181 13.51 3.83 -26.85
CA ASP A 181 12.61 4.98 -26.93
C ASP A 181 12.33 5.61 -25.56
N GLY A 182 13.02 5.15 -24.50
CA GLY A 182 12.83 5.63 -23.14
C GLY A 182 11.58 5.10 -22.44
N LYS A 183 10.86 4.14 -23.05
CA LYS A 183 9.69 3.48 -22.44
C LYS A 183 10.12 2.37 -21.50
N VAL A 184 9.31 2.10 -20.48
CA VAL A 184 9.59 1.02 -19.53
C VAL A 184 9.46 -0.33 -20.25
N ASN A 185 10.55 -1.09 -20.23
CA ASN A 185 10.64 -2.43 -20.78
C ASN A 185 10.40 -3.50 -19.70
N SER A 186 10.95 -3.30 -18.51
CA SER A 186 10.76 -4.23 -17.38
C SER A 186 11.02 -3.53 -16.05
N ILE A 187 10.28 -3.95 -15.02
CA ILE A 187 10.50 -3.53 -13.63
C ILE A 187 10.79 -4.78 -12.82
N GLU A 188 11.93 -4.77 -12.14
CA GLU A 188 12.36 -5.88 -11.32
C GLU A 188 12.10 -5.57 -9.86
N LEU A 189 11.34 -6.44 -9.21
CA LEU A 189 11.07 -6.41 -7.78
C LEU A 189 11.75 -7.59 -7.11
N VAL A 190 12.21 -7.40 -5.89
CA VAL A 190 12.76 -8.48 -5.06
C VAL A 190 12.04 -8.59 -3.74
N ARG A 191 12.08 -9.78 -3.16
CA ARG A 191 11.46 -10.06 -1.87
C ARG A 191 11.92 -9.05 -0.80
N ASN A 192 10.95 -8.54 -0.05
CA ASN A 192 11.20 -7.80 1.18
C ASN A 192 11.43 -8.80 2.32
N GLU A 193 12.70 -9.03 2.65
CA GLU A 193 13.11 -9.95 3.72
C GLU A 193 12.62 -9.54 5.11
N LYS A 194 12.32 -8.24 5.30
CA LYS A 194 11.80 -7.68 6.55
C LYS A 194 10.28 -7.49 6.52
N PHE A 195 9.59 -8.06 5.53
CA PHE A 195 8.14 -7.94 5.46
C PHE A 195 7.51 -8.55 6.73
N TYR A 196 6.57 -7.82 7.33
CA TYR A 196 5.94 -8.13 8.62
C TYR A 196 4.93 -9.27 8.46
N LEU A 197 5.44 -10.46 8.18
CA LEU A 197 4.60 -11.60 7.87
C LEU A 197 3.74 -11.98 9.08
N PRO A 198 2.45 -12.31 8.85
CA PRO A 198 1.76 -13.13 9.82
C PRO A 198 2.46 -14.50 9.81
N TYR A 199 3.09 -14.87 10.93
CA TYR A 199 3.40 -16.27 11.18
C TYR A 199 2.08 -17.07 11.12
N SER A 200 2.09 -18.25 10.52
CA SER A 200 0.95 -19.16 10.66
C SER A 200 0.75 -19.53 12.14
N LYS A 201 -0.41 -20.06 12.50
CA LYS A 201 -0.64 -20.61 13.85
C LYS A 201 0.42 -21.66 14.26
N ASN A 202 1.17 -22.19 13.29
CA ASN A 202 2.23 -23.18 13.46
C ASN A 202 3.65 -22.60 13.27
N ASN A 203 3.82 -21.26 13.31
CA ASN A 203 5.10 -20.57 13.07
C ASN A 203 5.73 -20.83 11.68
N GLU A 204 4.93 -21.22 10.69
CA GLU A 204 5.43 -21.35 9.32
C GLU A 204 5.40 -19.99 8.61
N LEU A 205 6.44 -19.73 7.82
CA LEU A 205 6.58 -18.54 6.98
C LEU A 205 5.46 -18.56 5.93
N GLN A 206 4.59 -17.53 5.88
CA GLN A 206 3.43 -17.53 4.96
C GLN A 206 3.73 -16.98 3.55
N GLY A 207 4.98 -17.03 3.10
CA GLY A 207 5.44 -16.36 1.87
C GLY A 207 5.80 -14.89 2.14
N PRO A 208 5.98 -14.03 1.12
CA PRO A 208 6.28 -14.43 -0.24
C PRO A 208 7.52 -15.34 -0.26
N PHE A 209 7.47 -16.40 -1.08
CA PHE A 209 8.58 -17.34 -1.25
C PHE A 209 9.41 -17.08 -2.50
N ILE A 210 8.81 -16.44 -3.51
CA ILE A 210 9.52 -16.04 -4.73
C ILE A 210 10.51 -14.93 -4.38
N GLU A 211 11.76 -15.09 -4.81
CA GLU A 211 12.81 -14.10 -4.52
C GLU A 211 12.71 -12.87 -5.41
N LYS A 212 12.23 -13.06 -6.64
CA LYS A 212 12.26 -12.05 -7.69
C LYS A 212 11.04 -12.09 -8.60
N ILE A 213 10.49 -10.92 -8.88
CA ILE A 213 9.46 -10.69 -9.90
C ILE A 213 10.05 -9.78 -10.98
N THR A 214 9.76 -10.06 -12.25
CA THR A 214 10.17 -9.23 -13.41
C THR A 214 8.99 -9.01 -14.34
#